data_AF-A0A935KPV4-F1
#
_entry.id   AF-A0A935KPV4-F1
#
_cell.length_a   1.000
_cell.length_b   1.000
_cell.length_c   1.000
_cell.angle_alpha   90.00
_cell.angle_beta   90.00
_cell.angle_gamma   90.00
#
_symmetry.space_group_name_H-M   'P 1'
#
loop_
_entity.id
_entity.type
_entity.pdbx_description
1 polymer ?
#
loop_
_entity_poly.entity_id
_entity_poly.type
_entity_poly.pdbx_seq_one_letter_code
_entity_poly.pdbx_strand_id
1 'polypeptide(L)' 'MPARPLLYDKRLTDRFIQRGELSRDDLRKYLASLPDVASKGEPLPPPGEPPRPATGG' A
#
# COMPACT_ATOMS: atom_id res chain seq x y z
N MET A 1 5.27 0.13 20.75
CA MET A 1 5.16 0.72 19.39
C MET A 1 3.68 0.73 19.02
N PRO A 2 2.92 1.84 19.17
CA PRO A 2 1.49 1.78 18.92
C PRO A 2 1.21 1.66 17.41
N ALA A 3 0.12 0.97 17.11
CA ALA A 3 -0.26 0.46 15.79
C ALA A 3 -0.28 1.57 14.72
N ARG A 4 0.38 1.33 13.57
CA ARG A 4 0.23 2.14 12.35
C ARG A 4 -0.63 1.43 11.27
N PRO A 5 -1.97 1.29 11.42
CA PRO A 5 -2.79 0.71 10.35
C PRO A 5 -3.75 1.69 9.68
N LEU A 6 -3.69 3.01 9.96
CA LEU A 6 -4.73 3.95 9.49
C LEU A 6 -4.39 4.73 8.20
N LEU A 7 -3.15 4.72 7.72
CA LEU A 7 -2.71 5.55 6.58
C LEU A 7 -2.97 4.92 5.21
N TYR A 8 -3.52 3.69 5.15
CA TYR A 8 -3.77 3.01 3.88
C TYR A 8 -5.14 3.35 3.28
N ASP A 9 -6.12 3.72 4.11
CA ASP A 9 -7.43 4.16 3.64
C ASP A 9 -7.37 5.64 3.25
N LYS A 10 -7.52 5.91 1.95
CA LYS A 10 -7.52 7.28 1.38
C LYS A 10 -8.57 8.17 2.04
N ARG A 11 -9.79 7.66 2.26
CA ARG A 11 -10.90 8.45 2.81
C ARG A 11 -10.63 8.83 4.27
N LEU A 12 -10.00 7.93 5.01
CA LEU A 12 -9.65 8.14 6.39
C LEU A 12 -8.47 9.12 6.53
N THR A 13 -7.48 8.98 5.66
CA THR A 13 -6.33 9.90 5.54
C THR A 13 -6.80 11.32 5.21
N ASP A 14 -7.68 11.48 4.22
CA ASP A 14 -8.25 12.78 3.85
C ASP A 14 -9.04 13.41 5.01
N ARG A 15 -9.81 12.61 5.75
CA ARG A 15 -10.56 13.07 6.92
C ARG A 15 -9.63 13.57 8.04
N PHE A 16 -8.52 12.88 8.31
CA PHE A 16 -7.55 13.33 9.32
C PHE A 16 -6.83 14.62 8.90
N ILE A 17 -6.54 14.78 7.61
CA ILE A 17 -6.00 16.05 7.08
C ILE A 17 -7.00 17.19 7.28
N GLN A 18 -8.27 16.97 6.95
CA GLN A 18 -9.32 17.97 7.12
C GLN A 18 -9.52 18.39 8.59
N ARG A 19 -9.32 17.46 9.53
CA ARG A 19 -9.43 17.70 10.97
C ARG A 19 -8.16 18.28 11.60
N GLY A 20 -7.06 18.37 10.85
CA GLY A 20 -5.76 18.81 11.37
C GLY A 20 -5.03 17.78 12.24
N GLU A 21 -5.52 16.53 12.27
CA GLU A 21 -4.92 15.41 13.01
C GLU A 21 -3.71 14.82 12.27
N LEU A 22 -3.59 15.09 10.96
CA LEU A 22 -2.47 14.67 10.11
C LEU A 22 -2.05 15.82 9.18
N SER A 23 -0.77 16.21 9.21
CA SER A 23 -0.24 17.15 8.22
C SER A 23 0.00 16.47 6.87
N ARG A 24 -0.27 17.22 5.79
CA ARG A 24 0.10 16.79 4.42
C ARG A 24 1.59 16.54 4.27
N ASP A 25 2.43 17.31 4.97
CA ASP A 25 3.87 17.16 4.88
C ASP A 25 4.36 15.91 5.61
N ASP A 26 3.73 15.56 6.72
CA ASP A 26 4.05 14.33 7.45
C ASP A 26 3.62 13.09 6.65
N LEU A 27 2.46 13.15 5.99
CA LEU A 27 2.03 12.11 5.05
C LEU A 27 3.04 11.95 3.91
N ARG A 28 3.51 13.05 3.31
CA ARG A 28 4.51 13.02 2.23
C ARG A 28 5.83 12.40 2.69
N LYS A 29 6.34 12.80 3.86
CA LYS A 29 7.57 12.24 4.45
C LYS A 29 7.43 10.73 4.69
N TYR A 30 6.28 10.31 5.22
CA TYR A 30 6.00 8.89 5.43
C TYR A 30 6.00 8.11 4.11
N LEU A 31 5.27 8.58 3.10
CA LEU A 31 5.22 7.92 1.79
C LEU A 31 6.59 7.85 1.12
N ALA A 32 7.40 8.92 1.23
CA ALA A 32 8.76 8.94 0.72
C ALA A 32 9.72 8.00 1.48
N SER A 33 9.40 7.63 2.73
CA SER A 33 10.18 6.67 3.51
C SER A 33 9.87 5.21 3.19
N LEU A 34 8.83 4.94 2.40
CA LEU A 34 8.47 3.58 2.03
C LEU A 34 9.48 3.02 1.02
N PRO A 35 9.88 1.74 1.17
CA PRO A 35 10.78 1.12 0.21
C PRO A 35 10.10 1.01 -1.17
N ASP A 36 10.87 1.25 -2.23
CA ASP A 36 10.41 0.95 -3.58
C ASP A 36 10.37 -0.57 -3.77
N VAL A 37 9.15 -1.09 -3.88
CA VAL A 37 8.86 -2.52 -4.05
C VAL A 37 8.16 -2.79 -5.38
N ALA A 38 8.06 -1.79 -6.27
CA ALA A 38 7.37 -1.95 -7.55
C ALA A 38 7.95 -3.09 -8.39
N SER A 39 9.26 -3.30 -8.30
CA SER A 39 10.01 -4.34 -9.01
C SER A 39 10.06 -5.69 -8.27
N LYS A 40 9.51 -5.80 -7.05
CA LYS A 40 9.50 -7.03 -6.24
C LYS A 40 8.16 -7.78 -6.26
N GLY A 41 7.15 -7.23 -6.94
CA GLY A 41 5.85 -7.87 -7.06
C GLY A 41 5.91 -9.07 -8.01
N GLU A 42 5.35 -10.21 -7.59
CA GLU A 42 5.04 -11.29 -8.52
C GLU A 42 3.94 -10.81 -9.49
N PRO A 43 4.02 -11.16 -10.79
CA PRO A 43 2.96 -10.85 -11.74
C PRO A 43 1.64 -11.47 -11.26
N LEU A 44 0.62 -10.64 -11.06
CA LEU A 44 -0.73 -11.16 -10.87
C LEU A 44 -1.21 -11.78 -12.19
N PRO A 45 -1.78 -13.00 -12.16
CA PRO A 45 -2.37 -13.57 -13.36
C PRO A 45 -3.51 -12.65 -13.82
N PRO A 46 -3.69 -12.50 -15.15
CA PRO A 46 -4.84 -11.78 -15.67
C PRO A 46 -6.14 -12.43 -15.18
N PRO A 47 -7.18 -11.64 -14.86
CA PRO A 47 -8.44 -12.18 -14.37
C PRO A 47 -9.05 -13.14 -15.41
N GLY A 48 -9.18 -14.42 -15.04
CA GLY A 48 -9.79 -15.47 -15.87
C GLY A 48 -8.86 -16.60 -16.31
N GLU A 49 -7.54 -16.50 -16.09
CA GLU A 49 -6.63 -17.63 -16.33
C GLU A 49 -6.62 -18.58 -15.11
N PRO A 50 -7.00 -19.86 -15.25
CA PRO A 50 -6.83 -20.82 -14.17
C PRO A 50 -5.34 -21.00 -13.87
N PRO A 51 -4.95 -21.23 -12.59
CA PRO A 51 -3.56 -21.45 -12.24
C PRO A 51 -3.01 -22.65 -13.05
N ARG A 52 -1.94 -22.41 -13.82
CA ARG A 52 -1.30 -23.48 -14.58
C ARG A 52 -0.75 -24.50 -13.59
N PRO A 53 -0.93 -25.81 -13.81
CA PRO A 53 -0.36 -26.82 -12.93
C PRO A 53 1.16 -26.68 -12.95
N ALA A 54 1.75 -26.59 -11.76
CA ALA A 54 3.19 -26.56 -11.59
C ALA A 54 3.77 -27.82 -12.23
N THR A 55 4.50 -27.67 -13.32
CA THR A 55 5.25 -28.78 -13.90
C THR A 55 6.46 -28.97 -13.00
N GLY A 56 6.37 -29.97 -12.11
CA GLY A 56 7.43 -30.36 -11.21
C GLY A 56 8.68 -30.81 -11.99
N GLY A 57 9.84 -30.42 -11.47
CA GLY A 57 11.14 -30.97 -11.83
C GLY A 57 11.64 -31.91 -10.73
#